data_AF-A0A1V1THL2-F1
#
_entry.id   AF-A0A1V1THL2-F1
#
_cell.length_a   1.000
_cell.length_b   1.000
_cell.length_c   1.000
_cell.angle_alpha   90.00
_cell.angle_beta   90.00
_cell.angle_gamma   90.00
#
_symmetry.space_group_name_H-M   'P 1'
#
loop_
_entity.id
_entity.type
_entity.pdbx_description
1 polymer ?
#
loop_
_entity_poly.entity_id
_entity_poly.type
_entity_poly.pdbx_seq_one_letter_code
_entity_poly.pdbx_strand_id
1 'polypeptide(L)'
;MYTTPTPPPPVPPPKPSSHDVSRLGTPAGNSPRPQPPIPDNGYSGGLESMGFPNGRIPTTDASGLIPAPTATPSGLTRQQQAPIPDPGDAWLPRILEDKSKQDLAEILSNPSLLQALTVSPTTMHPSLAQTQDALLAALTENVALAQHLTELETRLAHQRASTQAQLLSAHALDRQWRSKQADMDTALAPFSPAALYTRLTQAMQEQEMLCAAMEESFLEGEGTQGVGNNGGDDAGDGRATERETLDWVRRYRETRRLYYLRQERKERWNERRVGGWR
;
A
#
# COMPACT_ATOMS: atom_id res chain seq x y z
N MET A 1 7.81 -4.58 -51.31
CA MET A 1 7.82 -3.37 -50.47
C MET A 1 6.70 -3.52 -49.45
N TYR A 2 7.03 -3.90 -48.21
CA TYR A 2 6.08 -4.21 -47.14
C TYR A 2 5.66 -2.94 -46.41
N THR A 3 4.37 -2.75 -46.16
CA THR A 3 3.85 -1.73 -45.25
C THR A 3 3.41 -2.40 -43.94
N THR A 4 4.13 -2.16 -42.85
CA THR A 4 3.75 -2.55 -41.49
C THR A 4 2.81 -1.51 -40.88
N PRO A 5 1.63 -1.87 -40.34
CA PRO A 5 0.78 -0.93 -39.62
C PRO A 5 1.26 -0.71 -38.18
N THR A 6 1.29 0.56 -37.75
CA THR A 6 1.64 1.02 -36.41
C THR A 6 0.54 0.65 -35.39
N PRO A 7 0.86 0.10 -34.20
CA PRO A 7 -0.14 -0.22 -33.18
C PRO A 7 -0.65 1.03 -32.44
N PRO A 8 -1.92 1.04 -31.97
CA PRO A 8 -2.51 2.16 -31.25
C PRO A 8 -1.97 2.28 -29.80
N PRO A 9 -2.00 3.50 -29.21
CA PRO A 9 -1.46 3.75 -27.87
C PRO A 9 -2.33 3.14 -26.76
N PRO A 10 -1.74 2.84 -25.58
CA PRO A 10 -2.44 2.22 -24.46
C PRO A 10 -3.43 3.18 -23.76
N VAL A 11 -4.53 2.61 -23.27
CA VAL A 11 -5.63 3.31 -22.61
C VAL A 11 -5.21 3.81 -21.21
N PRO A 12 -5.48 5.07 -20.84
CA PRO A 12 -5.14 5.59 -19.51
C PRO A 12 -6.03 5.01 -18.39
N PRO A 13 -5.51 4.93 -17.14
CA PRO A 13 -6.26 4.39 -16.01
C PRO A 13 -7.46 5.28 -15.63
N PRO A 14 -8.52 4.70 -15.02
CA PRO A 14 -9.70 5.45 -14.62
C PRO A 14 -9.39 6.44 -13.50
N LYS A 15 -10.08 7.59 -13.53
CA LYS A 15 -9.93 8.69 -12.57
C LYS A 15 -10.34 8.24 -11.15
N PRO A 16 -9.58 8.60 -10.10
CA PRO A 16 -9.99 8.36 -8.73
C PRO A 16 -11.19 9.24 -8.37
N SER A 17 -12.21 8.63 -7.75
CA SER A 17 -13.40 9.31 -7.28
C SER A 17 -13.05 10.30 -6.16
N SER A 18 -13.50 11.53 -6.35
CA SER A 18 -13.42 12.63 -5.40
C SER A 18 -14.20 12.33 -4.12
N HIS A 19 -13.54 11.92 -3.04
CA HIS A 19 -13.91 12.22 -1.65
C HIS A 19 -12.72 11.88 -0.75
N ASP A 20 -11.91 12.88 -0.41
CA ASP A 20 -11.55 13.16 0.99
C ASP A 20 -10.64 14.39 1.05
N VAL A 21 -11.21 15.49 1.55
CA VAL A 21 -10.56 16.77 1.77
C VAL A 21 -10.20 16.85 3.26
N SER A 22 -8.91 17.08 3.52
CA SER A 22 -8.35 17.75 4.70
C SER A 22 -8.61 17.16 6.09
N ARG A 23 -7.52 16.81 6.78
CA ARG A 23 -7.25 17.19 8.19
C ARG A 23 -5.81 16.81 8.59
N LEU A 24 -4.88 17.75 8.38
CA LEU A 24 -3.68 17.88 9.21
C LEU A 24 -4.05 18.73 10.44
N GLY A 25 -3.66 18.29 11.64
CA GLY A 25 -3.69 19.12 12.85
C GLY A 25 -3.71 18.32 14.17
N THR A 26 -2.56 18.20 14.81
CA THR A 26 -2.39 18.00 16.28
C THR A 26 -1.97 19.36 16.88
N PRO A 27 -2.20 19.72 18.18
CA PRO A 27 -1.94 18.88 19.37
C PRO A 27 -2.90 19.02 20.61
N ALA A 28 -2.74 18.07 21.56
CA ALA A 28 -2.95 18.08 23.02
C ALA A 28 -4.25 18.63 23.71
N GLY A 29 -4.88 17.79 24.57
CA GLY A 29 -5.82 18.22 25.62
C GLY A 29 -6.68 17.10 26.24
N ASN A 30 -6.58 16.90 27.57
CA ASN A 30 -7.30 15.89 28.39
C ASN A 30 -8.85 15.91 28.28
N SER A 31 -9.47 14.74 28.00
CA SER A 31 -10.69 14.17 28.62
C SER A 31 -11.41 13.18 27.69
N PRO A 32 -12.08 12.13 28.21
CA PRO A 32 -12.65 11.05 27.40
C PRO A 32 -13.97 11.48 26.75
N ARG A 33 -14.08 11.34 25.42
CA ARG A 33 -15.32 11.60 24.66
C ARG A 33 -15.86 10.31 23.99
N PRO A 34 -17.18 10.25 23.74
CA PRO A 34 -17.95 9.04 23.45
C PRO A 34 -17.86 8.60 21.98
N GLN A 35 -18.23 7.34 21.74
CA GLN A 35 -18.20 6.68 20.43
C GLN A 35 -19.23 7.27 19.43
N PRO A 36 -18.94 7.31 18.12
CA PRO A 36 -19.83 7.86 17.09
C PRO A 36 -20.91 6.86 16.61
N PRO A 37 -22.03 7.33 16.02
CA PRO A 37 -23.13 6.48 15.55
C PRO A 37 -22.84 5.83 14.18
N ILE A 38 -23.35 4.62 14.00
CA ILE A 38 -23.21 3.76 12.81
C ILE A 38 -24.33 4.11 11.79
N PRO A 39 -24.06 4.15 10.47
CA PRO A 39 -25.07 4.44 9.45
C PRO A 39 -26.01 3.26 9.18
N ASP A 40 -27.29 3.58 9.09
CA ASP A 40 -28.42 2.70 8.83
C ASP A 40 -28.50 2.36 7.32
N ASN A 41 -28.35 1.09 6.95
CA ASN A 41 -28.39 0.63 5.56
C ASN A 41 -29.67 -0.20 5.35
N GLY A 42 -30.82 0.50 5.25
CA GLY A 42 -32.10 -0.10 4.90
C GLY A 42 -32.28 -0.19 3.38
N TYR A 43 -32.01 -1.35 2.79
CA TYR A 43 -32.57 -1.78 1.50
C TYR A 43 -32.56 -3.32 1.38
N SER A 44 -33.67 -3.94 1.76
CA SER A 44 -34.06 -5.27 1.27
C SER A 44 -35.54 -5.50 1.56
N GLY A 45 -36.35 -5.62 0.50
CA GLY A 45 -37.76 -5.97 0.62
C GLY A 45 -38.38 -6.22 -0.75
N GLY A 46 -38.24 -7.45 -1.25
CA GLY A 46 -38.86 -7.86 -2.51
C GLY A 46 -38.48 -9.28 -2.94
N LEU A 47 -38.79 -10.29 -2.14
CA LEU A 47 -39.25 -11.61 -2.62
C LEU A 47 -39.75 -12.44 -1.42
N GLU A 48 -41.05 -12.60 -1.32
CA GLU A 48 -41.68 -13.58 -0.42
C GLU A 48 -41.87 -14.92 -1.15
N SER A 49 -41.96 -15.98 -0.33
CA SER A 49 -42.59 -17.27 -0.60
C SER A 49 -41.70 -18.42 -1.09
N MET A 50 -41.21 -19.23 -0.15
CA MET A 50 -41.64 -20.63 0.06
C MET A 50 -40.85 -21.25 1.22
N GLY A 51 -41.57 -21.99 2.08
CA GLY A 51 -41.24 -22.24 3.48
C GLY A 51 -40.01 -23.09 3.81
N PHE A 52 -39.41 -22.80 4.97
CA PHE A 52 -38.63 -23.73 5.79
C PHE A 52 -38.91 -23.46 7.29
N PRO A 53 -39.18 -24.49 8.11
CA PRO A 53 -39.50 -24.33 9.52
C PRO A 53 -38.24 -24.55 10.38
N ASN A 54 -37.62 -23.47 10.83
CA ASN A 54 -37.01 -23.35 12.17
C ASN A 54 -36.18 -22.06 12.22
N GLY A 55 -36.63 -21.12 13.04
CA GLY A 55 -35.89 -19.89 13.33
C GLY A 55 -34.59 -20.18 14.08
N ARG A 56 -33.50 -19.54 13.63
CA ARG A 56 -32.37 -19.04 14.44
C ARG A 56 -31.53 -18.12 13.56
N ILE A 57 -31.68 -16.82 13.77
CA ILE A 57 -30.78 -15.79 13.28
C ILE A 57 -29.64 -15.71 14.31
N PRO A 58 -28.36 -15.93 13.96
CA PRO A 58 -27.27 -15.72 14.90
C PRO A 58 -27.06 -14.21 15.09
N THR A 59 -27.23 -13.74 16.33
CA THR A 59 -26.96 -12.38 16.76
C THR A 59 -25.45 -12.19 16.90
N THR A 60 -24.88 -11.20 16.22
CA THR A 60 -23.47 -10.80 16.36
C THR A 60 -23.31 -9.96 17.63
N ASP A 61 -22.45 -10.37 18.56
CA ASP A 61 -22.04 -9.54 19.70
C ASP A 61 -20.83 -8.64 19.37
N ALA A 62 -20.68 -7.58 20.14
CA ALA A 62 -19.81 -6.43 19.90
C ALA A 62 -18.35 -6.62 20.39
N SER A 63 -17.74 -7.76 20.11
CA SER A 63 -16.29 -7.94 20.17
C SER A 63 -15.82 -8.38 18.79
N GLY A 64 -14.99 -7.58 18.12
CA GLY A 64 -14.49 -7.81 16.75
C GLY A 64 -13.60 -9.05 16.55
N LEU A 65 -13.81 -10.10 17.33
CA LEU A 65 -13.37 -11.45 17.04
C LEU A 65 -14.46 -12.09 16.20
N ILE A 66 -14.13 -12.41 14.94
CA ILE A 66 -14.89 -13.38 14.16
C ILE A 66 -15.11 -14.58 15.09
N PRO A 67 -16.35 -14.97 15.44
CA PRO A 67 -16.55 -16.26 16.07
C PRO A 67 -15.92 -17.23 15.10
N ALA A 68 -14.83 -17.89 15.51
CA ALA A 68 -14.30 -19.01 14.75
C ALA A 68 -15.53 -19.79 14.33
N PRO A 69 -15.73 -20.05 13.01
CA PRO A 69 -16.84 -20.89 12.63
C PRO A 69 -16.71 -22.09 13.54
N THR A 70 -17.76 -22.33 14.33
CA THR A 70 -18.02 -23.66 14.84
C THR A 70 -18.26 -24.47 13.57
N ALA A 71 -17.16 -24.76 12.86
CA ALA A 71 -16.95 -26.03 12.25
C ALA A 71 -17.26 -26.97 13.41
N THR A 72 -18.51 -27.44 13.41
CA THR A 72 -18.76 -28.82 13.70
C THR A 72 -17.54 -29.56 13.18
N PRO A 73 -16.79 -30.30 14.02
CA PRO A 73 -15.73 -31.16 13.53
C PRO A 73 -16.39 -32.26 12.68
N SER A 74 -16.84 -31.89 11.50
CA SER A 74 -17.32 -32.74 10.43
C SER A 74 -16.06 -33.20 9.72
N GLY A 75 -15.38 -34.18 10.32
CA GLY A 75 -14.13 -34.72 9.79
C GLY A 75 -13.38 -35.58 10.79
N LEU A 76 -13.41 -35.23 12.08
CA LEU A 76 -13.01 -36.16 13.14
C LEU A 76 -14.25 -36.96 13.52
N THR A 77 -14.66 -37.88 12.64
CA THR A 77 -15.31 -39.08 13.16
C THR A 77 -14.29 -39.73 14.07
N ARG A 78 -14.28 -39.35 15.36
CA ARG A 78 -13.94 -40.28 16.42
C ARG A 78 -14.90 -41.42 16.17
N GLN A 79 -14.47 -42.39 15.37
CA GLN A 79 -15.12 -43.68 15.26
C GLN A 79 -15.34 -44.04 16.71
N GLN A 80 -16.60 -44.06 17.12
CA GLN A 80 -16.97 -44.59 18.40
C GLN A 80 -16.50 -46.03 18.32
N GLN A 81 -15.28 -46.28 18.83
CA GLN A 81 -14.75 -47.61 19.03
C GLN A 81 -15.85 -48.30 19.83
N ALA A 82 -16.49 -49.30 19.20
CA ALA A 82 -17.46 -50.12 19.89
C ALA A 82 -16.83 -50.57 21.21
N PRO A 83 -17.58 -50.57 22.34
CA PRO A 83 -17.04 -51.05 23.59
C PRO A 83 -16.53 -52.47 23.36
N ILE A 84 -15.22 -52.61 23.44
CA ILE A 84 -14.49 -53.84 23.19
C ILE A 84 -14.94 -54.81 24.29
N PRO A 85 -15.64 -55.90 23.94
CA PRO A 85 -16.24 -56.77 24.95
C PRO A 85 -15.15 -57.42 25.78
N ASP A 86 -15.33 -57.37 27.10
CA ASP A 86 -14.45 -58.02 28.06
C ASP A 86 -14.56 -59.55 27.86
N PRO A 87 -13.45 -60.30 27.68
CA PRO A 87 -13.46 -61.75 27.51
C PRO A 87 -14.26 -62.55 28.57
N GLY A 88 -14.53 -61.95 29.73
CA GLY A 88 -15.14 -62.64 30.86
C GLY A 88 -14.19 -63.65 31.52
N ASP A 89 -14.55 -64.13 32.70
CA ASP A 89 -13.69 -64.95 33.57
C ASP A 89 -13.36 -66.36 33.01
N ALA A 90 -13.94 -66.76 31.88
CA ALA A 90 -13.80 -68.08 31.29
C ALA A 90 -12.75 -68.16 30.17
N TRP A 91 -12.14 -67.04 29.78
CA TRP A 91 -11.17 -67.05 28.68
C TRP A 91 -9.77 -67.48 29.16
N LEU A 92 -9.30 -68.63 28.65
CA LEU A 92 -7.92 -69.07 28.75
C LEU A 92 -7.36 -69.33 27.33
N PRO A 93 -6.09 -68.98 27.06
CA PRO A 93 -5.42 -69.44 25.85
C PRO A 93 -5.38 -70.97 25.81
N ARG A 94 -5.73 -71.58 24.66
CA ARG A 94 -5.75 -73.05 24.49
C ARG A 94 -4.44 -73.75 24.85
N ILE A 95 -3.32 -73.04 24.75
CA ILE A 95 -1.97 -73.52 25.11
C ILE A 95 -1.81 -73.73 26.62
N LEU A 96 -2.70 -73.16 27.43
CA LEU A 96 -2.73 -73.34 28.88
C LEU A 96 -3.72 -74.44 29.33
N GLU A 97 -4.63 -74.90 28.46
CA GLU A 97 -5.61 -75.95 28.79
C GLU A 97 -4.93 -77.33 28.95
N ASP A 98 -3.90 -77.63 28.16
CA ASP A 98 -3.21 -78.93 28.14
C ASP A 98 -2.00 -79.02 29.09
N LYS A 99 -1.77 -78.01 29.95
CA LYS A 99 -0.57 -77.93 30.79
C LYS A 99 -0.73 -78.60 32.15
N SER A 100 0.39 -79.15 32.65
CA SER A 100 0.45 -79.75 33.99
C SER A 100 0.25 -78.68 35.07
N LYS A 101 -0.26 -79.07 36.24
CA LYS A 101 -0.41 -78.16 37.40
C LYS A 101 0.92 -77.52 37.82
N GLN A 102 2.02 -78.21 37.59
CA GLN A 102 3.37 -77.77 37.93
C GLN A 102 3.85 -76.69 36.96
N ASP A 103 3.60 -76.88 35.66
CA ASP A 103 3.88 -75.89 34.61
C ASP A 103 3.03 -74.62 34.76
N LEU A 104 1.75 -74.77 35.14
CA LEU A 104 0.87 -73.61 35.38
C LEU A 104 1.33 -72.79 36.59
N ALA A 105 1.85 -73.45 37.64
CA ALA A 105 2.41 -72.76 38.80
C ALA A 105 3.70 -72.00 38.44
N GLU A 106 4.54 -72.57 37.57
CA GLU A 106 5.75 -71.92 37.08
C GLU A 106 5.43 -70.71 36.20
N ILE A 107 4.46 -70.83 35.29
CA ILE A 107 3.98 -69.73 34.44
C ILE A 107 3.34 -68.62 35.29
N LEU A 108 2.53 -68.97 36.30
CA LEU A 108 1.93 -68.01 37.22
C LEU A 108 2.97 -67.33 38.13
N SER A 109 4.05 -68.02 38.47
CA SER A 109 5.15 -67.45 39.26
C SER A 109 5.98 -66.42 38.49
N ASN A 110 5.89 -66.40 37.15
CA ASN A 110 6.68 -65.53 36.31
C ASN A 110 5.81 -64.49 35.56
N PRO A 111 5.70 -63.25 36.07
CA PRO A 111 4.85 -62.22 35.49
C PRO A 111 5.29 -61.80 34.07
N SER A 112 6.56 -61.95 33.74
CA SER A 112 7.07 -61.63 32.39
C SER A 112 6.58 -62.62 31.33
N LEU A 113 6.45 -63.90 31.69
CA LEU A 113 5.88 -64.92 30.81
C LEU A 113 4.37 -64.71 30.64
N LEU A 114 3.66 -64.29 31.70
CA LEU A 114 2.26 -63.91 31.61
C LEU A 114 2.05 -62.72 30.66
N GLN A 115 2.88 -61.68 30.75
CA GLN A 115 2.82 -60.54 29.81
C GLN A 115 3.15 -60.95 28.38
N ALA A 116 4.11 -61.85 28.18
CA ALA A 116 4.41 -62.37 26.84
C ALA A 116 3.23 -63.18 26.27
N LEU A 117 2.53 -63.96 27.10
CA LEU A 117 1.35 -64.73 26.69
C LEU A 117 0.14 -63.84 26.39
N THR A 118 -0.03 -62.71 27.07
CA THR A 118 -1.16 -61.80 26.78
C THR A 118 -0.96 -60.99 25.51
N VAL A 119 0.29 -60.67 25.15
CA VAL A 119 0.63 -59.83 23.98
C VAL A 119 0.99 -60.65 22.74
N SER A 120 1.34 -61.94 22.90
CA SER A 120 1.71 -62.79 21.76
C SER A 120 0.52 -63.05 20.83
N PRO A 121 0.67 -62.92 19.50
CA PRO A 121 -0.42 -62.99 18.53
C PRO A 121 -1.13 -64.35 18.49
N THR A 122 -0.50 -65.42 18.99
CA THR A 122 -1.09 -66.77 19.04
C THR A 122 -1.93 -67.02 20.30
N THR A 123 -1.72 -66.23 21.35
CA THR A 123 -2.36 -66.40 22.67
C THR A 123 -3.15 -65.18 23.10
N MET A 124 -3.07 -64.08 22.36
CA MET A 124 -3.77 -62.82 22.62
C MET A 124 -5.28 -62.94 22.37
N HIS A 125 -6.07 -62.33 23.26
CA HIS A 125 -7.51 -62.25 23.08
C HIS A 125 -7.87 -61.30 21.92
N PRO A 126 -8.85 -61.62 21.06
CA PRO A 126 -9.26 -60.76 19.94
C PRO A 126 -9.65 -59.34 20.34
N SER A 127 -10.12 -59.12 21.57
CA SER A 127 -10.48 -57.78 22.06
C SER A 127 -9.24 -56.91 22.34
N LEU A 128 -8.15 -57.51 22.84
CA LEU A 128 -6.85 -56.84 23.00
C LEU A 128 -6.19 -56.61 21.63
N ALA A 129 -6.31 -57.56 20.71
CA ALA A 129 -5.87 -57.36 19.33
C ALA A 129 -6.57 -56.14 18.70
N GLN A 130 -7.89 -56.04 18.87
CA GLN A 130 -8.68 -54.90 18.38
C GLN A 130 -8.31 -53.56 19.04
N THR A 131 -8.02 -53.52 20.35
CA THR A 131 -7.53 -52.28 20.99
C THR A 131 -6.18 -51.88 20.41
N GLN A 132 -5.26 -52.84 20.26
CA GLN A 132 -3.92 -52.58 19.77
C GLN A 132 -3.94 -52.09 18.32
N ASP A 133 -4.72 -52.73 17.45
CA ASP A 133 -4.90 -52.30 16.06
C ASP A 133 -5.51 -50.89 15.99
N ALA A 134 -6.51 -50.59 16.84
CA ALA A 134 -7.13 -49.28 16.87
C ALA A 134 -6.19 -48.19 17.40
N LEU A 135 -5.32 -48.52 18.37
CA LEU A 135 -4.28 -47.60 18.86
C LEU A 135 -3.19 -47.37 17.82
N LEU A 136 -2.76 -48.41 17.10
CA LEU A 136 -1.79 -48.27 16.01
C LEU A 136 -2.37 -47.43 14.86
N ALA A 137 -3.62 -47.65 14.49
CA ALA A 137 -4.32 -46.83 13.51
C ALA A 137 -4.36 -45.35 13.94
N ALA A 138 -4.78 -45.08 15.18
CA ALA A 138 -4.80 -43.72 15.73
C ALA A 138 -3.39 -43.08 15.80
N LEU A 139 -2.35 -43.87 16.07
CA LEU A 139 -0.97 -43.39 16.06
C LEU A 139 -0.51 -43.02 14.64
N THR A 140 -0.81 -43.87 13.65
CA THR A 140 -0.47 -43.58 12.25
C THR A 140 -1.21 -42.34 11.73
N GLU A 141 -2.48 -42.16 12.12
CA GLU A 141 -3.26 -40.97 11.78
C GLU A 141 -2.64 -39.71 12.42
N ASN A 142 -2.29 -39.76 13.70
CA ASN A 142 -1.63 -38.63 14.37
C ASN A 142 -0.29 -38.27 13.72
N VAL A 143 0.51 -39.26 13.30
CA VAL A 143 1.77 -39.01 12.59
C VAL A 143 1.50 -38.35 11.23
N ALA A 144 0.51 -38.83 10.48
CA ALA A 144 0.12 -38.23 9.19
C ALA A 144 -0.38 -36.78 9.36
N LEU A 145 -1.18 -36.52 10.40
CA LEU A 145 -1.64 -35.17 10.74
C LEU A 145 -0.49 -34.25 11.13
N ALA A 146 0.47 -34.74 11.93
CA ALA A 146 1.65 -33.97 12.30
C ALA A 146 2.50 -33.61 11.06
N GLN A 147 2.71 -34.55 10.15
CA GLN A 147 3.41 -34.30 8.88
C GLN A 147 2.66 -33.24 8.04
N HIS A 148 1.35 -33.37 7.88
CA HIS A 148 0.55 -32.38 7.16
C HIS A 148 0.61 -30.99 7.80
N LEU A 149 0.60 -30.90 9.15
CA LEU A 149 0.77 -29.62 9.85
C LEU A 149 2.14 -28.99 9.58
N THR A 150 3.22 -29.79 9.52
CA THR A 150 4.55 -29.27 9.17
C THR A 150 4.63 -28.76 7.72
N GLU A 151 3.99 -29.44 6.77
CA GLU A 151 3.89 -28.98 5.38
C GLU A 151 3.10 -27.67 5.28
N LEU A 152 1.99 -27.56 6.01
CA LEU A 152 1.21 -26.33 6.07
C LEU A 152 2.01 -25.17 6.68
N GLU A 153 2.77 -25.43 7.75
CA GLU A 153 3.60 -24.44 8.41
C GLU A 153 4.68 -23.91 7.47
N THR A 154 5.40 -24.79 6.77
CA THR A 154 6.43 -24.39 5.80
C THR A 154 5.84 -23.57 4.65
N ARG A 155 4.67 -23.98 4.12
CA ARG A 155 3.95 -23.23 3.09
C ARG A 155 3.53 -21.84 3.57
N LEU A 156 3.01 -21.75 4.80
CA LEU A 156 2.61 -20.48 5.41
C LEU A 156 3.84 -19.57 5.59
N ALA A 157 4.95 -20.10 6.10
CA ALA A 157 6.19 -19.36 6.28
C ALA A 157 6.71 -18.81 4.94
N HIS A 158 6.70 -19.63 3.88
CA HIS A 158 7.07 -19.19 2.53
C HIS A 158 6.14 -18.09 2.00
N GLN A 159 4.83 -18.24 2.17
CA GLN A 159 3.86 -17.24 1.75
C GLN A 159 4.07 -15.91 2.50
N ARG A 160 4.31 -15.94 3.81
CA ARG A 160 4.63 -14.74 4.61
C ARG A 160 5.89 -14.05 4.13
N ALA A 161 6.96 -14.80 3.86
CA ALA A 161 8.20 -14.24 3.35
C ALA A 161 8.01 -13.59 1.96
N SER A 162 7.26 -14.25 1.06
CA SER A 162 6.94 -13.72 -0.27
C SER A 162 6.12 -12.44 -0.19
N THR A 163 5.06 -12.40 0.63
CA THR A 163 4.23 -11.19 0.76
C THR A 163 4.98 -10.05 1.42
N GLN A 164 5.85 -10.35 2.40
CA GLN A 164 6.72 -9.34 3.00
C GLN A 164 7.69 -8.75 1.97
N ALA A 165 8.31 -9.57 1.12
CA ALA A 165 9.17 -9.09 0.04
C ALA A 165 8.41 -8.22 -0.97
N GLN A 166 7.20 -8.63 -1.36
CA GLN A 166 6.33 -7.86 -2.26
C GLN A 166 5.94 -6.51 -1.64
N LEU A 167 5.57 -6.49 -0.36
CA LEU A 167 5.22 -5.26 0.36
C LEU A 167 6.40 -4.29 0.43
N LEU A 168 7.61 -4.79 0.73
CA LEU A 168 8.82 -3.97 0.73
C LEU A 168 9.12 -3.41 -0.67
N SER A 169 8.92 -4.20 -1.72
CA SER A 169 9.09 -3.75 -3.11
C SER A 169 8.06 -2.68 -3.51
N ALA A 170 6.80 -2.83 -3.07
CA ALA A 170 5.74 -1.85 -3.31
C ALA A 170 6.07 -0.52 -2.62
N HIS A 171 6.51 -0.55 -1.36
CA HIS A 171 6.95 0.65 -0.67
C HIS A 171 8.17 1.32 -1.32
N ALA A 172 9.08 0.54 -1.92
CA ALA A 172 10.18 1.10 -2.68
C ALA A 172 9.68 1.83 -3.93
N LEU A 173 8.74 1.23 -4.68
CA LEU A 173 8.12 1.86 -5.85
C LEU A 173 7.32 3.12 -5.48
N ASP A 174 6.61 3.13 -4.36
CA ASP A 174 5.89 4.32 -3.88
C ASP A 174 6.84 5.50 -3.61
N ARG A 175 7.99 5.23 -2.99
CA ARG A 175 9.01 6.26 -2.75
C ARG A 175 9.60 6.77 -4.06
N GLN A 176 9.88 5.87 -5.00
CA GLN A 176 10.38 6.23 -6.33
C GLN A 176 9.36 7.08 -7.08
N TRP A 177 8.07 6.71 -7.06
CA TRP A 177 7.00 7.46 -7.68
C TRP A 177 6.84 8.85 -7.05
N ARG A 178 6.84 8.95 -5.72
CA ARG A 178 6.80 10.24 -5.01
C ARG A 178 7.97 11.13 -5.36
N SER A 179 9.18 10.57 -5.49
CA SER A 179 10.36 11.30 -5.96
C SER A 179 10.14 11.82 -7.38
N LYS A 180 9.66 10.97 -8.30
CA LYS A 180 9.39 11.37 -9.69
C LYS A 180 8.30 12.42 -9.81
N GLN A 181 7.27 12.33 -9.00
CA GLN A 181 6.21 13.33 -8.92
C GLN A 181 6.79 14.68 -8.45
N ALA A 182 7.61 14.67 -7.39
CA ALA A 182 8.27 15.89 -6.92
C ALA A 182 9.23 16.49 -7.97
N ASP A 183 9.99 15.65 -8.69
CA ASP A 183 10.85 16.10 -9.79
C ASP A 183 10.04 16.76 -10.90
N MET A 184 8.90 16.14 -11.28
CA MET A 184 7.97 16.69 -12.28
C MET A 184 7.37 18.02 -11.80
N ASP A 185 6.88 18.08 -10.57
CA ASP A 185 6.28 19.28 -10.01
C ASP A 185 7.31 20.42 -9.95
N THR A 186 8.57 20.10 -9.63
CA THR A 186 9.69 21.06 -9.65
C THR A 186 9.99 21.54 -11.08
N ALA A 187 10.01 20.63 -12.06
CA ALA A 187 10.21 20.98 -13.46
C ALA A 187 9.06 21.81 -14.05
N LEU A 188 7.83 21.58 -13.60
CA LEU A 188 6.63 22.31 -14.03
C LEU A 188 6.41 23.62 -13.26
N ALA A 189 6.94 23.76 -12.04
CA ALA A 189 6.82 24.96 -11.22
C ALA A 189 7.10 26.29 -11.96
N PRO A 190 8.18 26.45 -12.76
CA PRO A 190 8.45 27.70 -13.48
C PRO A 190 7.46 27.98 -14.64
N PHE A 191 6.77 26.95 -15.12
CA PHE A 191 5.73 27.07 -16.16
C PHE A 191 4.33 27.18 -15.57
N SER A 192 4.20 27.19 -14.23
CA SER A 192 2.93 27.44 -13.58
C SER A 192 2.43 28.85 -13.93
N PRO A 193 1.10 29.06 -14.06
CA PRO A 193 0.54 30.36 -14.38
C PRO A 193 0.99 31.47 -13.41
N ALA A 194 1.16 31.13 -12.14
CA ALA A 194 1.66 32.06 -11.13
C ALA A 194 3.13 32.44 -11.36
N ALA A 195 4.01 31.47 -11.63
CA ALA A 195 5.42 31.73 -11.92
C ALA A 195 5.63 32.51 -13.23
N LEU A 196 4.82 32.23 -14.26
CA LEU A 196 4.85 33.00 -15.50
C LEU A 196 4.39 34.45 -15.28
N TYR A 197 3.36 34.66 -14.45
CA TYR A 197 2.86 35.98 -14.11
C TYR A 197 3.87 36.79 -13.27
N THR A 198 4.53 36.17 -12.30
CA THR A 198 5.59 36.83 -11.51
C THR A 198 6.77 37.19 -12.40
N ARG A 199 7.20 36.29 -13.29
CA ARG A 199 8.27 36.56 -14.27
C ARG A 199 7.89 37.69 -15.23
N LEU A 200 6.64 37.75 -15.71
CA LEU A 200 6.17 38.86 -16.55
C LEU A 200 6.21 40.20 -15.79
N THR A 201 5.81 40.19 -14.53
CA THR A 201 5.83 41.38 -13.68
C THR A 201 7.25 41.85 -13.40
N GLN A 202 8.18 40.93 -13.11
CA GLN A 202 9.60 41.22 -12.95
C GLN A 202 10.21 41.79 -14.24
N ALA A 203 9.95 41.16 -15.40
CA ALA A 203 10.44 41.65 -16.69
C ALA A 203 9.86 43.00 -17.11
N MET A 204 8.69 43.39 -16.58
CA MET A 204 8.12 44.72 -16.75
C MET A 204 8.88 45.75 -15.88
N GLN A 205 9.12 45.41 -14.61
CA GLN A 205 9.88 46.24 -13.68
C GLN A 205 11.33 46.43 -14.13
N GLU A 206 12.00 45.37 -14.58
CA GLU A 206 13.34 45.45 -15.17
C GLU A 206 13.37 46.40 -16.37
N GLN A 207 12.34 46.37 -17.22
CA GLN A 207 12.25 47.27 -18.38
C GLN A 207 12.06 48.73 -17.98
N GLU A 208 11.30 48.99 -16.92
CA GLU A 208 11.12 50.32 -16.34
C GLU A 208 12.43 50.85 -15.77
N MET A 209 13.15 50.02 -15.00
CA MET A 209 14.48 50.35 -14.48
C MET A 209 15.49 50.61 -15.59
N LEU A 210 15.45 49.84 -16.68
CA LEU A 210 16.30 50.10 -17.85
C LEU A 210 15.96 51.44 -18.51
N CYS A 211 14.68 51.80 -18.65
CA CYS A 211 14.28 53.11 -19.17
C CYS A 211 14.79 54.23 -18.28
N ALA A 212 14.60 54.12 -16.96
CA ALA A 212 15.11 55.08 -15.99
C ALA A 212 16.64 55.22 -16.05
N ALA A 213 17.38 54.10 -16.13
CA ALA A 213 18.83 54.12 -16.25
C ALA A 213 19.32 54.72 -17.60
N MET A 214 18.58 54.50 -18.70
CA MET A 214 18.88 55.17 -19.99
C MET A 214 18.61 56.67 -19.94
N GLU A 215 17.59 57.10 -19.21
CA GLU A 215 17.30 58.52 -18.98
C GLU A 215 18.39 59.16 -18.11
N GLU A 216 18.76 58.49 -17.01
CA GLU A 216 19.82 58.94 -16.09
C GLU A 216 21.19 59.02 -16.79
N SER A 217 21.59 57.97 -17.51
CA SER A 217 22.86 57.96 -18.26
C SER A 217 22.92 58.99 -19.40
N PHE A 218 21.79 59.35 -20.01
CA PHE A 218 21.73 60.42 -21.00
C PHE A 218 21.92 61.79 -20.34
N LEU A 219 21.28 62.02 -19.18
CA LEU A 219 21.37 63.27 -18.43
C LEU A 219 22.75 63.45 -17.76
N GLU A 220 23.34 62.37 -17.22
CA GLU A 220 24.69 62.39 -16.62
C GLU A 220 25.80 62.56 -17.67
N GLY A 221 25.60 62.01 -18.88
CA GLY A 221 26.48 62.20 -20.03
C GLY A 221 26.52 63.65 -20.54
N GLU A 222 25.54 64.48 -20.18
CA GLU A 222 25.49 65.93 -20.47
C GLU A 222 26.13 66.78 -19.34
N GLY A 223 26.42 66.19 -18.17
CA GLY A 223 26.69 66.93 -16.93
C GLY A 223 28.08 66.80 -16.29
N THR A 224 28.97 65.93 -16.77
CA THR A 224 30.22 65.61 -16.05
C THR A 224 31.49 66.08 -16.77
N GLN A 225 31.50 67.34 -17.24
CA GLN A 225 32.73 68.07 -17.58
C GLN A 225 32.75 69.40 -16.81
N GLY A 226 32.65 69.31 -15.49
CA GLY A 226 32.73 70.45 -14.60
C GLY A 226 33.47 70.06 -13.33
N VAL A 227 34.66 70.64 -13.16
CA VAL A 227 35.53 70.60 -11.97
C VAL A 227 36.63 69.52 -11.97
N GLY A 228 37.78 69.89 -12.54
CA GLY A 228 39.05 69.26 -12.17
C GLY A 228 40.20 69.41 -13.18
N ASN A 229 40.93 70.54 -13.10
CA ASN A 229 42.30 70.78 -13.59
C ASN A 229 42.60 71.09 -15.07
N ASN A 230 43.04 72.34 -15.25
CA ASN A 230 44.17 72.82 -16.06
C ASN A 230 44.21 72.57 -17.57
N GLY A 231 43.86 73.64 -18.31
CA GLY A 231 44.73 74.22 -19.33
C GLY A 231 44.93 73.43 -20.63
N GLY A 232 44.24 73.83 -21.69
CA GLY A 232 44.56 73.44 -23.05
C GLY A 232 43.37 73.68 -23.99
N ASP A 233 43.55 74.58 -24.94
CA ASP A 233 42.55 75.04 -25.89
C ASP A 233 42.10 73.91 -26.85
N ASP A 234 40.91 73.35 -26.63
CA ASP A 234 40.00 72.82 -27.66
C ASP A 234 38.61 72.64 -27.02
N ALA A 235 37.90 73.74 -26.84
CA ALA A 235 36.56 73.77 -26.25
C ALA A 235 35.53 73.29 -27.27
N GLY A 236 35.31 71.98 -27.33
CA GLY A 236 34.31 71.36 -28.18
C GLY A 236 33.81 70.04 -27.60
N ASP A 237 32.57 70.07 -27.12
CA ASP A 237 31.65 68.93 -27.06
C ASP A 237 31.68 68.03 -25.81
N GLY A 238 31.33 68.63 -24.66
CA GLY A 238 30.72 67.91 -23.53
C GLY A 238 29.23 67.60 -23.73
N ARG A 239 28.73 67.64 -24.98
CA ARG A 239 27.35 67.32 -25.35
C ARG A 239 27.36 66.05 -26.18
N ALA A 240 26.43 65.13 -25.94
CA ALA A 240 26.29 63.94 -26.78
C ALA A 240 26.15 64.36 -28.25
N THR A 241 26.95 63.75 -29.13
CA THR A 241 26.95 64.08 -30.55
C THR A 241 25.55 63.84 -31.15
N GLU A 242 25.14 64.60 -32.18
CA GLU A 242 23.81 64.45 -32.80
C GLU A 242 23.50 62.99 -33.17
N ARG A 243 24.51 62.25 -33.62
CA ARG A 243 24.40 60.82 -33.93
C ARG A 243 24.09 59.96 -32.69
N GLU A 244 24.77 60.21 -31.57
CA GLU A 244 24.54 59.48 -30.32
C GLU A 244 23.15 59.78 -29.74
N THR A 245 22.68 61.02 -29.86
CA THR A 245 21.32 61.37 -29.43
C THR A 245 20.26 60.64 -30.25
N LEU A 246 20.42 60.55 -31.58
CA LEU A 246 19.49 59.84 -32.45
C LEU A 246 19.51 58.33 -32.19
N ASP A 247 20.69 57.75 -31.95
CA ASP A 247 20.82 56.34 -31.59
C ASP A 247 20.22 56.04 -30.20
N TRP A 248 20.38 56.95 -29.24
CA TRP A 248 19.73 56.87 -27.93
C TRP A 248 18.21 56.94 -28.05
N VAL A 249 17.67 57.92 -28.78
CA VAL A 249 16.22 58.06 -28.99
C VAL A 249 15.65 56.81 -29.64
N ARG A 250 16.35 56.22 -30.61
CA ARG A 250 15.93 54.95 -31.24
C ARG A 250 15.84 53.83 -30.21
N ARG A 251 16.91 53.61 -29.42
CA ARG A 251 16.96 52.56 -28.38
C ARG A 251 15.93 52.78 -27.28
N TYR A 252 15.77 54.02 -26.82
CA TYR A 252 14.78 54.40 -25.81
C TYR A 252 13.34 54.15 -26.29
N ARG A 253 13.04 54.46 -27.56
CA ARG A 253 11.72 54.16 -28.13
C ARG A 253 11.48 52.66 -28.24
N GLU A 254 12.48 51.87 -28.61
CA GLU A 254 12.38 50.41 -28.69
C GLU A 254 12.14 49.78 -27.30
N THR A 255 12.87 50.23 -26.29
CA THR A 255 12.70 49.75 -24.92
C THR A 255 11.36 50.18 -24.31
N ARG A 256 10.90 51.41 -24.57
CA ARG A 256 9.58 51.88 -24.13
C ARG A 256 8.44 51.17 -24.83
N ARG A 257 8.60 50.84 -26.12
CA ARG A 257 7.65 49.99 -26.86
C ARG A 257 7.50 48.61 -26.22
N LEU A 258 8.61 47.98 -25.83
CA LEU A 258 8.59 46.70 -25.13
C LEU A 258 7.91 46.77 -23.76
N TYR A 259 8.12 47.87 -23.01
CA TYR A 259 7.44 48.11 -21.73
C TYR A 259 5.91 48.11 -21.89
N TYR A 260 5.37 48.96 -22.78
CA TYR A 260 3.93 49.04 -22.99
C TYR A 260 3.33 47.72 -23.50
N LEU A 261 4.05 47.01 -24.37
CA LEU A 261 3.61 45.71 -24.87
C LEU A 261 3.54 44.64 -23.76
N ARG A 262 4.46 44.65 -22.79
CA ARG A 262 4.38 43.78 -21.59
C ARG A 262 3.26 44.21 -20.66
N GLN A 263 3.05 45.51 -20.48
CA GLN A 263 1.95 46.06 -19.68
C GLN A 263 0.58 45.62 -20.24
N GLU A 264 0.35 45.76 -21.54
CA GLU A 264 -0.91 45.30 -22.13
C GLU A 264 -1.10 43.78 -22.05
N ARG A 265 -0.02 42.99 -22.18
CA ARG A 265 -0.10 41.53 -21.99
C ARG A 265 -0.47 41.17 -20.55
N LYS A 266 0.04 41.92 -19.56
CA LYS A 266 -0.33 41.77 -18.16
C LYS A 266 -1.79 42.12 -17.92
N GLU A 267 -2.29 43.22 -18.48
CA GLU A 267 -3.71 43.58 -18.37
C GLU A 267 -4.62 42.53 -19.01
N ARG A 268 -4.29 42.06 -20.22
CA ARG A 268 -5.00 40.94 -20.85
C ARG A 268 -4.94 39.67 -20.00
N TRP A 269 -3.83 39.45 -19.27
CA TRP A 269 -3.70 38.33 -18.34
C TRP A 269 -4.61 38.47 -17.12
N ASN A 270 -4.69 39.66 -16.53
CA ASN A 270 -5.58 39.97 -15.40
C ASN A 270 -7.06 39.76 -15.78
N GLU A 271 -7.42 40.11 -17.02
CA GLU A 271 -8.76 39.93 -17.57
C GLU A 271 -9.04 38.48 -18.03
N ARG A 272 -8.10 37.54 -17.81
CA ARG A 272 -8.16 36.14 -18.28
C ARG A 272 -8.26 35.98 -19.81
N ARG A 273 -7.85 36.99 -20.58
CA ARG A 273 -7.77 36.95 -22.06
C ARG A 273 -6.38 36.52 -22.54
N VAL A 274 -5.81 35.48 -21.92
CA VAL A 274 -4.50 34.93 -22.30
C VAL A 274 -4.69 33.77 -23.27
N GLY A 275 -4.04 33.81 -24.43
CA GLY A 275 -4.06 32.68 -25.37
C GLY A 275 -5.27 32.63 -26.30
N GLY A 276 -5.74 33.78 -26.76
CA GLY A 276 -6.70 33.84 -27.87
C GLY A 276 -6.09 33.28 -29.15
N TRP A 277 -6.28 31.98 -29.40
CA TRP A 277 -6.58 31.52 -30.74
C TRP A 277 -8.11 31.60 -30.86
N ARG A 278 -8.58 32.66 -31.50
CA ARG A 278 -9.84 32.61 -32.22
C ARG A 278 -9.52 32.32 -33.67
#